data_AF-A0A3M8FU57-F1
#
_entry.id   AF-A0A3M8FU57-F1
#
_cell.length_a   1.000
_cell.length_b   1.000
_cell.length_c   1.000
_cell.angle_alpha   90.00
_cell.angle_beta   90.00
_cell.angle_gamma   90.00
#
_symmetry.space_group_name_H-M   'P 1'
#
loop_
_entity.id
_entity.type
_entity.pdbx_description
1 polymer ?
#
loop_
_entity_poly.entity_id
_entity_poly.type
_entity_poly.pdbx_seq_one_letter_code
_entity_poly.pdbx_strand_id
1 'polypeptide(L)'
;MRCSSPLPAQQARSSSPGRSGSSKEENETPRSRITRFTETECLDHFACFSEDHLDYLIEEFLEHYHNDRPHQGIGNRTIEPGLLPPKEGMIVLKSRLGGSLKSYERHAA
;
A
#
# COMPACT_ATOMS: atom_id res chain seq x y z
N MET A 1 6.31 21.89 -71.39
CA MET A 1 6.28 23.37 -71.41
C MET A 1 5.17 23.83 -70.48
N ARG A 2 5.50 24.76 -69.57
CA ARG A 2 4.64 25.31 -68.52
C ARG A 2 3.66 26.32 -69.12
N CYS A 3 2.42 26.34 -68.64
CA CYS A 3 1.59 27.54 -68.64
C CYS A 3 1.18 27.86 -67.20
N SER A 4 1.27 29.13 -66.86
CA SER A 4 1.32 29.73 -65.53
C SER A 4 -0.05 30.11 -64.96
N SER A 5 -0.21 29.91 -63.63
CA SER A 5 -0.76 30.77 -62.54
C SER A 5 -1.98 31.71 -62.76
N PRO A 6 -2.67 32.29 -61.73
CA PRO A 6 -2.47 32.26 -60.25
C PRO A 6 -3.77 32.05 -59.38
N LEU A 7 -3.58 32.08 -58.05
CA LEU A 7 -4.54 31.93 -56.91
C LEU A 7 -5.65 33.01 -56.82
N PRO A 8 -6.68 32.84 -55.96
CA PRO A 8 -6.62 33.58 -54.69
C PRO A 8 -7.21 32.88 -53.44
N ALA A 9 -6.93 33.56 -52.33
CA ALA A 9 -7.24 33.33 -50.92
C ALA A 9 -8.69 32.97 -50.57
N GLN A 10 -8.83 32.21 -49.47
CA GLN A 10 -9.85 32.27 -48.38
C GLN A 10 -9.99 30.86 -47.76
N GLN A 11 -10.00 30.60 -46.45
CA GLN A 11 -10.41 31.39 -45.29
C GLN A 11 -9.54 31.06 -44.07
N ALA A 12 -9.33 32.08 -43.25
CA ALA A 12 -8.93 31.97 -41.86
C ALA A 12 -9.83 31.00 -41.11
N ARG A 13 -9.25 29.96 -40.49
CA ARG A 13 -9.87 29.29 -39.35
C ARG A 13 -9.18 29.83 -38.11
N SER A 14 -9.93 30.69 -37.45
CA SER A 14 -9.68 31.28 -36.15
C SER A 14 -9.15 30.25 -35.15
N SER A 15 -8.17 30.71 -34.38
CA SER A 15 -7.72 30.13 -33.13
C SER A 15 -8.88 29.78 -32.21
N SER A 16 -8.83 28.60 -31.61
CA SER A 16 -9.25 28.41 -30.22
C SER A 16 -8.33 27.38 -29.56
N PRO A 17 -7.62 27.76 -28.49
CA PRO A 17 -6.80 26.86 -27.71
C PRO A 17 -7.68 26.06 -26.74
N GLY A 18 -7.17 24.90 -26.31
CA GLY A 18 -7.65 24.27 -25.09
C GLY A 18 -8.85 23.34 -25.27
N ARG A 19 -8.58 22.11 -25.73
CA ARG A 19 -9.06 20.99 -24.94
C ARG A 19 -7.97 20.73 -23.91
N SER A 20 -8.02 21.47 -22.80
CA SER A 20 -7.50 20.97 -21.54
C SER A 20 -8.24 19.66 -21.31
N GLY A 21 -7.68 18.56 -21.81
CA GLY A 21 -7.97 17.25 -21.25
C GLY A 21 -7.65 17.42 -19.80
N SER A 22 -8.70 17.50 -18.99
CA SER A 22 -8.60 17.63 -17.55
C SER A 22 -7.59 16.59 -17.11
N SER A 23 -6.46 17.10 -16.65
CA SER A 23 -5.44 16.39 -15.93
C SER A 23 -6.11 15.75 -14.71
N LYS A 24 -6.62 14.54 -14.94
CA LYS A 24 -6.89 13.56 -13.90
C LYS A 24 -6.03 12.33 -14.21
N GLU A 25 -4.75 12.58 -14.41
CA GLU A 25 -3.75 11.58 -14.05
C GLU A 25 -3.20 12.02 -12.70
N GLU A 26 -4.11 12.06 -11.73
CA GLU A 26 -3.83 12.39 -10.34
C GLU A 26 -3.17 11.19 -9.69
N ASN A 27 -1.91 10.95 -10.08
CA ASN A 27 -0.88 10.27 -9.31
C ASN A 27 -1.39 9.09 -8.45
N GLU A 28 -2.12 8.15 -9.06
CA GLU A 28 -2.54 6.92 -8.40
C GLU A 28 -1.30 6.07 -8.20
N THR A 29 -0.58 6.33 -7.11
CA THR A 29 0.46 5.41 -6.65
C THR A 29 -0.24 4.06 -6.48
N PRO A 30 0.17 3.02 -7.21
CA PRO A 30 -0.48 1.71 -7.11
C PRO A 30 -0.47 1.31 -5.65
N ARG A 31 -1.66 1.01 -5.12
CA ARG A 31 -1.88 0.80 -3.69
C ARG A 31 -0.83 -0.19 -3.18
N SER A 32 0.02 0.26 -2.26
CA SER A 32 1.10 -0.58 -1.75
C SER A 32 0.49 -1.80 -1.06
N ARG A 33 1.15 -2.95 -1.12
CA ARG A 33 0.67 -4.18 -0.44
C ARG A 33 0.48 -3.93 1.05
N ILE A 34 1.36 -3.11 1.64
CA ILE A 34 1.31 -2.75 3.07
C ILE A 34 0.04 -1.96 3.36
N THR A 35 -0.25 -0.91 2.58
CA THR A 35 -1.48 -0.11 2.73
C THR A 35 -2.72 -0.98 2.65
N ARG A 36 -2.76 -1.93 1.69
CA ARG A 36 -3.87 -2.88 1.57
C ARG A 36 -4.02 -3.74 2.83
N PHE A 37 -2.92 -4.25 3.39
CA PHE A 37 -2.97 -5.06 4.61
C PHE A 37 -3.44 -4.25 5.82
N THR A 38 -2.92 -3.04 6.02
CA THR A 38 -3.34 -2.17 7.13
C THR A 38 -4.84 -1.89 7.08
N GLU A 39 -5.39 -1.64 5.89
CA GLU A 39 -6.83 -1.43 5.71
C GLU A 39 -7.63 -2.70 6.05
N THR A 40 -7.32 -3.82 5.41
CA THR A 40 -8.16 -5.02 5.50
C THR A 40 -7.98 -5.85 6.78
N GLU A 41 -6.80 -5.81 7.40
CA GLU A 41 -6.48 -6.62 8.60
C GLU A 41 -6.52 -5.83 9.91
N CYS A 42 -6.49 -4.49 9.85
CA CYS A 42 -6.54 -3.65 11.04
C CYS A 42 -7.74 -2.69 10.99
N LEU A 43 -7.75 -1.75 10.05
CA LEU A 43 -8.73 -0.65 10.07
C LEU A 43 -10.18 -1.09 9.77
N ASP A 44 -10.38 -2.19 9.05
CA ASP A 44 -11.72 -2.78 8.84
C ASP A 44 -12.33 -3.37 10.13
N HIS A 45 -11.52 -3.60 11.17
CA HIS A 45 -11.98 -4.21 12.44
C HIS A 45 -12.13 -3.21 13.59
N PHE A 46 -11.58 -2.00 13.48
CA PHE A 46 -11.56 -1.02 14.57
C PHE A 46 -12.19 0.31 14.14
N ALA A 47 -13.12 0.80 14.97
CA ALA A 47 -13.58 2.18 14.87
C ALA A 47 -12.67 3.09 15.72
N CYS A 48 -11.95 4.00 15.07
CA CYS A 48 -11.08 4.96 15.74
C CYS A 48 -11.87 6.24 16.08
N PHE A 49 -11.90 6.63 17.35
CA PHE A 49 -12.61 7.82 17.84
C PHE A 49 -11.68 9.00 18.16
N SER A 50 -10.38 8.74 18.25
CA SER A 50 -9.33 9.74 18.46
C SER A 50 -8.10 9.42 17.61
N GLU A 51 -7.24 10.41 17.43
CA GLU A 51 -5.94 10.26 16.78
C GLU A 51 -5.03 9.34 17.59
N ASP A 52 -4.95 9.52 18.91
CA ASP A 52 -4.16 8.66 19.80
C ASP A 52 -4.52 7.16 19.68
N HIS A 53 -5.80 6.84 19.44
CA HIS A 53 -6.23 5.45 19.25
C HIS A 53 -5.78 4.91 17.90
N LEU A 54 -5.83 5.73 16.85
CA LEU A 54 -5.34 5.34 15.53
C LEU A 54 -3.83 5.12 15.55
N ASP A 55 -3.08 6.02 16.21
CA ASP A 55 -1.63 5.90 16.36
C ASP A 55 -1.26 4.61 17.09
N TYR A 56 -1.94 4.32 18.20
CA TYR A 56 -1.75 3.06 18.93
C TYR A 56 -2.00 1.81 18.06
N LEU A 57 -3.08 1.81 17.26
CA LEU A 57 -3.39 0.69 16.36
C LEU A 57 -2.34 0.52 15.27
N ILE A 58 -1.86 1.62 14.69
CA ILE A 58 -0.82 1.61 13.65
C ILE A 58 0.50 1.11 14.24
N GLU A 59 0.89 1.57 15.43
CA GLU A 59 2.11 1.12 16.11
C GLU A 59 2.08 -0.38 16.38
N GLU A 60 1.00 -0.90 16.98
CA GLU A 60 0.83 -2.33 17.25
C GLU A 60 0.83 -3.16 15.96
N PHE A 61 0.22 -2.65 14.89
CA PHE A 61 0.22 -3.29 13.58
C PHE A 61 1.64 -3.31 12.97
N LEU A 62 2.38 -2.21 13.05
CA LEU A 62 3.75 -2.12 12.51
C LEU A 62 4.71 -3.02 13.27
N GLU A 63 4.61 -3.06 14.60
CA GLU A 63 5.39 -3.99 15.42
C GLU A 63 5.14 -5.44 15.00
N HIS A 64 3.87 -5.82 14.85
CA HIS A 64 3.49 -7.15 14.40
C HIS A 64 3.99 -7.44 12.98
N TYR A 65 3.86 -6.47 12.07
CA TYR A 65 4.28 -6.60 10.68
C TYR A 65 5.79 -6.81 10.54
N HIS A 66 6.60 -6.09 11.31
CA HIS A 66 8.06 -6.20 11.23
C HIS A 66 8.61 -7.43 11.97
N ASN A 67 8.11 -7.71 13.18
CA ASN A 67 8.74 -8.66 14.11
C ASN A 67 8.09 -10.04 14.14
N ASP A 68 6.77 -10.10 13.95
CA ASP A 68 6.00 -11.33 14.19
C ASP A 68 5.54 -12.01 12.89
N ARG A 69 5.28 -11.23 11.81
CA ARG A 69 4.72 -11.77 10.56
C ARG A 69 5.78 -12.31 9.60
N PRO A 70 5.72 -13.60 9.20
CA PRO A 70 6.62 -14.13 8.19
C PRO A 70 6.23 -13.64 6.79
N HIS A 71 7.22 -13.12 6.06
CA HIS A 71 7.02 -12.57 4.73
C HIS A 71 7.52 -13.53 3.65
N GLN A 72 6.63 -13.91 2.74
CA GLN A 72 6.96 -14.86 1.66
C GLN A 72 8.08 -14.37 0.74
N GLY A 73 8.15 -13.05 0.51
CA GLY A 73 9.19 -12.44 -0.33
C GLY A 73 10.62 -12.58 0.21
N ILE A 74 10.78 -12.92 1.49
CA ILE A 74 12.08 -13.09 2.16
C ILE A 74 12.23 -14.50 2.77
N GLY A 75 11.54 -15.49 2.20
CA GLY A 75 11.67 -16.89 2.60
C GLY A 75 10.98 -17.23 3.92
N ASN A 76 9.80 -16.65 4.17
CA ASN A 76 9.00 -16.83 5.39
C ASN A 76 9.75 -16.42 6.66
N ARG A 77 10.59 -15.39 6.55
CA ARG A 77 11.23 -14.74 7.70
C ARG A 77 10.52 -13.44 8.01
N THR A 78 10.65 -12.96 9.23
CA THR A 78 10.25 -11.60 9.61
C THR A 78 11.25 -10.58 9.07
N ILE A 79 10.81 -9.33 8.90
CA ILE A 79 11.66 -8.25 8.34
C ILE A 79 12.78 -7.92 9.30
N GLU A 80 12.45 -7.87 10.60
CA GLU A 80 13.41 -7.75 11.68
C GLU A 80 13.53 -9.12 12.36
N PRO A 81 14.42 -10.01 11.85
CA PRO A 81 14.56 -11.33 12.42
C PRO A 81 15.14 -11.22 13.83
N GLY A 82 14.31 -11.55 14.82
CA GLY A 82 14.77 -11.84 16.18
C GLY A 82 15.58 -13.13 16.25
N LEU A 83 15.68 -13.72 17.44
CA LEU A 83 16.25 -15.07 17.57
C LEU A 83 15.46 -16.07 16.74
N LEU A 84 16.18 -16.95 16.03
CA LEU A 84 15.56 -18.02 15.27
C LEU A 84 14.70 -18.87 16.22
N PRO A 85 13.43 -19.14 15.89
CA PRO A 85 12.58 -19.92 16.74
C PRO A 85 13.17 -21.34 16.88
N PRO A 86 13.12 -21.93 18.08
CA PRO A 86 13.59 -23.29 18.31
C PRO A 86 12.80 -24.28 17.44
N LYS A 87 13.48 -25.33 16.96
CA LYS A 87 12.88 -26.34 16.08
C LYS A 87 11.85 -27.21 16.82
N GLU A 88 12.03 -27.37 18.13
CA GLU A 88 11.23 -28.20 19.02
C GLU A 88 10.76 -27.35 20.20
N GLY A 89 9.63 -27.71 20.80
CA GLY A 89 9.05 -26.98 21.92
C GLY A 89 7.57 -26.68 21.73
N MET A 90 6.97 -26.10 22.77
CA MET A 90 5.55 -25.76 22.79
C MET A 90 5.26 -24.57 21.88
N ILE A 91 4.18 -24.67 21.10
CA ILE A 91 3.69 -23.56 20.29
C ILE A 91 2.84 -22.67 21.20
N VAL A 92 3.20 -21.40 21.29
CA VAL A 92 2.49 -20.38 22.05
C VAL A 92 1.83 -19.41 21.07
N LEU A 93 0.58 -19.03 21.36
CA LEU A 93 -0.13 -17.99 20.65
C LEU A 93 0.18 -16.64 21.30
N LYS A 94 0.76 -15.74 20.52
CA LYS A 94 0.92 -14.33 20.87
C LYS A 94 -0.16 -13.54 20.15
N SER A 95 -1.03 -12.88 20.91
CA SER A 95 -2.14 -12.09 20.37
C SER A 95 -2.04 -10.63 20.78
N ARG A 96 -2.28 -9.70 19.83
CA ARG A 96 -2.38 -8.26 20.07
C ARG A 96 -3.76 -7.74 19.65
N LEU A 97 -4.10 -6.52 20.08
CA LEU A 97 -5.35 -5.82 19.72
C LEU A 97 -6.61 -6.70 19.94
N GLY A 98 -6.73 -7.30 21.12
CA GLY A 98 -7.87 -8.17 21.46
C GLY A 98 -7.96 -9.47 20.65
N GLY A 99 -6.88 -9.87 19.97
CA GLY A 99 -6.83 -11.07 19.15
C GLY A 99 -7.03 -10.85 17.65
N SER A 100 -7.11 -9.59 17.19
CA SER A 100 -7.11 -9.29 15.75
C SER A 100 -5.78 -9.68 15.10
N LEU A 101 -4.67 -9.43 15.79
CA LEU A 101 -3.33 -9.81 15.34
C LEU A 101 -2.89 -11.05 16.11
N LYS A 102 -2.54 -12.12 15.38
CA LYS A 102 -2.13 -13.41 15.96
C LYS A 102 -0.81 -13.85 15.36
N SER A 103 0.13 -14.21 16.21
CA SER A 103 1.38 -14.84 15.84
C SER A 103 1.56 -16.14 16.63
N TYR A 104 2.18 -17.12 16.00
CA TYR A 104 2.50 -18.39 16.62
C TYR A 104 4.01 -18.52 16.71
N GLU A 105 4.51 -18.63 17.93
CA GLU A 105 5.94 -18.80 18.21
C GLU A 105 6.19 -20.11 18.95
N ARG A 106 7.42 -20.62 18.89
CA ARG A 106 7.83 -21.79 19.66
C ARG A 106 8.69 -21.33 20.83
N HIS A 107 8.31 -21.73 22.04
CA HIS A 107 9.18 -21.61 23.21
C HIS A 107 9.98 -22.90 23.38
N ALA A 108 11.29 -22.75 23.57
CA ALA A 108 12.14 -23.87 23.97
C ALA A 108 11.67 -24.39 25.33
N ALA A 109 11.62 -25.72 25.47
CA ALA A 109 11.26 -26.40 26.70
C ALA A 109 12.39 -26.35 27.74
#